data_AF-A0A3N0APR6-F1
#
_entry.id   AF-A0A3N0APR6-F1
#
_cell.length_a   1.000
_cell.length_b   1.000
_cell.length_c   1.000
_cell.angle_alpha   90.00
_cell.angle_beta   90.00
_cell.angle_gamma   90.00
#
_symmetry.space_group_name_H-M   'P 1'
#
loop_
_entity.id
_entity.type
_entity.pdbx_description
1 polymer ?
#
loop_
_entity_poly.entity_id
_entity_poly.type
_entity_poly.pdbx_seq_one_letter_code
_entity_poly.pdbx_strand_id
1 'polypeptide(L)'
;MSVHKHQREMAKVEAERDAAKAEAEGYKKLEAEFAQWKADQEQAKTEAALKEAGCHDVVAASARLKEFDGDVAKLKEAAPYLFASSDKSKSTGGNPKGTPDPEDERTKKMRALMGIDTEME
;
A
#
# COMPACT_ATOMS: atom_id res chain seq x y z
N MET A 1 -45.20 13.21 50.81
CA MET A 1 -44.34 13.92 49.84
C MET A 1 -45.15 14.18 48.59
N SER A 2 -45.09 15.38 48.00
CA SER A 2 -45.90 15.75 46.84
C SER A 2 -45.43 15.02 45.58
N VAL A 3 -46.36 14.46 44.80
CA VAL A 3 -46.11 13.73 43.53
C VAL A 3 -45.26 14.54 42.56
N HIS A 4 -45.44 15.87 42.55
CA HIS A 4 -44.64 16.79 41.73
C HIS A 4 -43.16 16.84 42.14
N LYS A 5 -42.86 16.69 43.43
CA LYS A 5 -41.47 16.59 43.91
C LYS A 5 -40.84 15.30 43.38
N HIS A 6 -41.55 14.17 43.46
CA HIS A 6 -41.05 12.90 42.93
C HIS A 6 -40.85 12.92 41.41
N GLN A 7 -41.78 13.50 40.64
CA GLN A 7 -41.58 13.66 39.20
C GLN A 7 -40.35 14.52 38.85
N ARG A 8 -40.11 15.60 39.60
CA ARG A 8 -38.94 16.46 39.38
C ARG A 8 -37.62 15.75 39.71
N GLU A 9 -37.58 14.99 40.79
CA GLU A 9 -36.38 14.22 41.16
C GLU A 9 -36.12 13.08 40.15
N MET A 10 -37.18 12.40 39.68
CA MET A 10 -37.05 11.37 38.63
C MET A 10 -36.51 11.96 37.33
N ALA A 11 -37.07 13.07 36.85
CA ALA A 11 -36.61 13.73 35.63
C ALA A 11 -35.13 14.18 35.73
N LYS A 12 -34.70 14.63 36.92
CA LYS A 12 -33.32 15.02 37.17
C LYS A 12 -32.38 13.80 37.09
N VAL A 13 -32.74 12.70 37.76
CA VAL A 13 -31.94 11.47 37.76
C VAL A 13 -31.87 10.84 36.36
N GLU A 14 -32.95 10.92 35.57
CA GLU A 14 -32.93 10.46 34.18
C GLU A 14 -32.01 11.29 33.29
N ALA A 15 -32.02 12.62 33.46
CA ALA A 15 -31.09 13.50 32.75
C ALA A 15 -29.63 13.23 33.13
N GLU A 16 -29.33 13.02 34.41
CA GLU A 16 -27.99 12.65 34.90
C GLU A 16 -27.55 11.28 34.34
N ARG A 17 -28.46 10.30 34.28
CA ARG A 17 -28.22 8.99 33.67
C ARG A 17 -27.90 9.11 32.18
N ASP A 18 -28.66 9.91 31.44
CA ASP A 18 -28.48 10.05 29.99
C ASP A 18 -27.19 10.80 29.65
N ALA A 19 -26.84 11.82 30.45
CA ALA A 19 -25.53 12.46 30.36
C ALA A 19 -24.38 11.47 30.64
N ALA A 20 -24.48 10.68 31.72
CA ALA A 20 -23.46 9.68 32.05
C ALA A 20 -23.34 8.57 30.99
N LYS A 21 -24.46 8.16 30.38
CA LYS A 21 -24.43 7.21 29.25
C LYS A 21 -23.78 7.80 28.02
N ALA A 22 -24.11 9.05 27.67
CA ALA A 22 -23.51 9.74 26.52
C ALA A 22 -21.99 9.90 26.69
N GLU A 23 -21.52 10.22 27.90
CA GLU A 23 -20.08 10.24 28.21
C GLU A 23 -19.45 8.86 28.08
N ALA A 24 -20.06 7.81 28.66
CA ALA A 24 -19.55 6.44 28.56
C ALA A 24 -19.48 5.93 27.10
N GLU A 25 -20.44 6.28 26.26
CA GLU A 25 -20.41 5.99 24.82
C GLU A 25 -19.31 6.79 24.11
N GLY A 26 -19.11 8.05 24.50
CA GLY A 26 -18.00 8.89 24.02
C GLY A 26 -16.63 8.28 24.34
N TYR A 27 -16.43 7.80 25.58
CA TYR A 27 -15.20 7.12 25.98
C TYR A 27 -14.97 5.82 25.21
N LYS A 28 -16.01 5.00 25.02
CA LYS A 28 -15.91 3.76 24.22
C LYS A 28 -15.54 4.05 22.77
N LYS A 29 -16.10 5.11 22.19
CA LYS A 29 -15.76 5.54 20.83
C LYS A 29 -14.31 6.00 20.74
N LEU A 30 -13.86 6.83 21.69
CA LEU A 30 -12.46 7.27 21.77
C LEU A 30 -11.49 6.10 21.97
N GLU A 31 -11.86 5.11 22.79
CA GLU A 31 -11.04 3.90 22.98
C GLU A 31 -10.95 3.07 21.70
N ALA A 32 -12.06 2.92 20.98
CA ALA A 32 -12.08 2.26 19.67
C ALA A 32 -11.22 3.01 18.64
N GLU A 33 -11.34 4.34 18.57
CA GLU A 33 -10.51 5.19 17.70
C GLU A 33 -9.02 5.10 18.07
N PHE A 34 -8.69 5.02 19.36
CA PHE A 34 -7.30 4.89 19.83
C PHE A 34 -6.70 3.52 19.53
N ALA A 35 -7.49 2.46 19.67
CA ALA A 35 -7.09 1.10 19.29
C ALA A 35 -6.83 1.02 17.77
N GLN A 36 -7.72 1.60 16.97
CA GLN A 36 -7.55 1.68 15.52
C GLN A 36 -6.30 2.50 15.15
N TRP A 37 -6.10 3.67 15.75
CA TRP A 37 -4.93 4.51 15.51
C TRP A 37 -3.62 3.80 15.87
N LYS A 38 -3.58 3.03 16.97
CA LYS A 38 -2.42 2.21 17.31
C LYS A 38 -2.15 1.13 16.26
N ALA A 39 -3.18 0.44 15.81
CA ALA A 39 -3.04 -0.58 14.76
C ALA A 39 -2.52 0.06 13.45
N ASP A 40 -3.05 1.22 13.07
CA ASP A 40 -2.61 1.96 11.88
C ASP A 40 -1.14 2.43 12.02
N GLN A 41 -0.70 2.83 13.21
CA GLN A 41 0.70 3.18 13.47
C GLN A 41 1.65 1.99 13.35
N GLU A 42 1.26 0.82 13.87
CA GLU A 42 2.07 -0.40 13.70
C GLU A 42 2.14 -0.81 12.23
N GLN A 43 1.02 -0.75 11.51
CA GLN A 43 1.00 -0.98 10.07
C GLN A 43 1.91 0.00 9.34
N ALA A 44 1.77 1.30 9.57
CA ALA A 44 2.60 2.33 8.93
C ALA A 44 4.11 2.13 9.20
N LYS A 45 4.50 1.72 10.41
CA LYS A 45 5.89 1.39 10.74
C LYS A 45 6.39 0.18 9.95
N THR A 46 5.59 -0.88 9.86
CA THR A 46 5.95 -2.06 9.07
C THR A 46 6.03 -1.75 7.58
N GLU A 47 5.11 -0.95 7.04
CA GLU A 47 5.15 -0.49 5.65
C GLU A 47 6.37 0.38 5.36
N ALA A 48 6.73 1.28 6.28
CA ALA A 48 7.91 2.12 6.15
C ALA A 48 9.20 1.27 6.12
N ALA A 49 9.32 0.31 7.05
CA ALA A 49 10.45 -0.61 7.10
C ALA A 49 10.54 -1.48 5.82
N LEU A 50 9.40 -1.94 5.30
CA LEU A 50 9.33 -2.68 4.04
C LEU A 50 9.76 -1.84 2.83
N LYS A 51 9.27 -0.60 2.74
CA LYS A 51 9.64 0.33 1.66
C LYS A 51 11.14 0.66 1.72
N GLU A 52 11.69 0.90 2.91
CA GLU A 52 13.13 1.13 3.11
C GLU A 52 13.97 -0.08 2.71
N ALA A 53 13.48 -1.30 2.98
CA ALA A 53 14.11 -2.55 2.54
C ALA A 53 14.02 -2.80 1.02
N GLY A 54 13.31 -1.93 0.27
CA GLY A 54 13.13 -2.03 -1.18
C GLY A 54 12.01 -2.98 -1.60
N CYS A 55 11.03 -3.23 -0.74
CA CYS A 55 9.85 -4.02 -1.09
C CYS A 55 8.98 -3.27 -2.10
N HIS A 56 8.60 -3.92 -3.21
CA HIS A 56 7.70 -3.32 -4.20
C HIS A 56 6.24 -3.70 -3.98
N ASP A 57 5.97 -4.83 -3.33
CA ASP A 57 4.63 -5.26 -2.94
C ASP A 57 4.49 -5.34 -1.42
N VAL A 58 4.17 -4.18 -0.83
CA VAL A 58 4.00 -3.98 0.60
C VAL A 58 2.83 -4.79 1.15
N VAL A 59 1.78 -5.02 0.36
CA VAL A 59 0.58 -5.75 0.81
C VAL A 59 0.90 -7.23 0.96
N ALA A 60 1.54 -7.82 -0.05
CA ALA A 60 1.96 -9.22 0.01
C ALA A 60 3.01 -9.45 1.10
N ALA A 61 3.96 -8.53 1.24
CA ALA A 61 4.96 -8.58 2.29
C ALA A 61 4.36 -8.46 3.69
N SER A 62 3.42 -7.54 3.93
CA SER A 62 2.77 -7.37 5.23
C SER A 62 1.96 -8.60 5.65
N ALA A 63 1.33 -9.30 4.69
CA ALA A 63 0.62 -10.54 4.96
C ALA A 63 1.56 -11.65 5.44
N ARG A 64 2.72 -11.79 4.77
CA ARG A 64 3.75 -12.79 5.09
C ARG A 64 4.58 -12.42 6.32
N LEU A 65 4.75 -11.12 6.63
CA LEU A 65 5.51 -10.63 7.79
C LEU A 65 4.96 -11.12 9.13
N LYS A 66 3.65 -11.37 9.21
CA LYS A 66 3.02 -11.96 10.41
C LYS A 66 3.57 -13.34 10.74
N GLU A 67 4.00 -14.10 9.73
CA GLU A 67 4.60 -15.43 9.90
C GLU A 67 6.06 -15.35 10.35
N PHE A 68 6.71 -14.18 10.19
CA PHE A 68 8.11 -13.94 10.53
C PHE A 68 8.30 -12.97 11.71
N ASP A 69 7.28 -12.77 12.56
CA ASP A 69 7.34 -11.89 13.74
C ASP A 69 7.74 -10.44 13.40
N GLY A 70 7.33 -9.95 12.23
CA GLY A 70 7.71 -8.60 11.78
C GLY A 70 9.16 -8.48 11.26
N ASP A 71 9.88 -9.59 11.12
CA ASP A 71 11.27 -9.60 10.65
C ASP A 71 11.38 -9.48 9.12
N VAL A 72 11.69 -8.27 8.66
CA VAL A 72 11.88 -7.94 7.24
C VAL A 72 13.09 -8.67 6.64
N ALA A 73 14.12 -8.99 7.43
CA ALA A 73 15.30 -9.69 6.92
C ALA A 73 14.96 -11.15 6.61
N LYS A 74 14.26 -11.83 7.52
CA LYS A 74 13.76 -13.20 7.27
C LYS A 74 12.77 -13.25 6.12
N LEU A 75 11.89 -12.24 6.00
CA LEU A 75 11.00 -12.15 4.84
C LEU A 75 11.80 -12.01 3.53
N LYS A 76 12.90 -11.27 3.53
CA LYS A 76 13.76 -11.12 2.35
C LYS A 76 14.50 -12.40 1.98
N GLU A 77 14.89 -13.21 2.97
CA GLU A 77 15.48 -14.54 2.73
C GLU A 77 14.45 -15.55 2.22
N ALA A 78 13.26 -15.59 2.82
CA ALA A 78 12.22 -16.54 2.46
C ALA A 78 11.48 -16.18 1.16
N ALA A 79 11.30 -14.89 0.90
CA ALA A 79 10.56 -14.35 -0.24
C ALA A 79 11.33 -13.21 -0.94
N PRO A 80 12.51 -13.51 -1.52
CA PRO A 80 13.36 -12.49 -2.16
C PRO A 80 12.67 -11.81 -3.36
N TYR A 81 11.69 -12.48 -3.97
CA TYR A 81 10.89 -11.96 -5.07
C TYR A 81 9.95 -10.80 -4.67
N LEU A 82 9.75 -10.51 -3.38
CA LEU A 82 8.95 -9.36 -2.92
C LEU A 82 9.78 -8.07 -2.84
N PHE A 83 11.11 -8.18 -2.93
CA PHE A 83 12.04 -7.08 -2.84
C PHE A 83 12.63 -6.77 -4.21
N ALA A 84 12.95 -5.49 -4.44
CA ALA A 84 13.66 -5.09 -5.64
C ALA A 84 14.97 -5.89 -5.73
N SER A 85 15.16 -6.58 -6.86
CA SER A 85 16.40 -7.28 -7.12
C SER A 85 17.55 -6.26 -7.15
N SER A 86 18.62 -6.54 -6.41
CA SER A 86 19.85 -5.74 -6.48
C SER A 86 20.48 -5.74 -7.88
N ASP A 87 20.11 -6.72 -8.72
CA ASP A 87 20.55 -6.83 -10.11
C ASP A 87 19.69 -5.96 -11.05
N LYS A 88 19.98 -4.65 -11.08
CA LYS A 88 19.58 -3.79 -12.21
C LYS A 88 20.22 -4.23 -13.54
N SER A 89 21.17 -5.16 -13.49
CA SER A 89 21.82 -5.78 -14.66
C SER A 89 20.88 -6.61 -15.54
N LYS A 90 19.71 -7.02 -15.04
CA LYS A 90 18.70 -7.74 -15.85
C LYS A 90 17.70 -6.80 -16.53
N SER A 91 18.04 -5.51 -16.64
CA SER A 91 17.31 -4.58 -17.48
C SER A 91 17.43 -5.03 -18.93
N THR A 92 16.31 -5.43 -19.53
CA THR A 92 16.19 -5.59 -20.98
C THR A 92 16.21 -4.25 -21.72
N GLY A 93 16.40 -3.13 -21.01
CA GLY A 93 16.54 -1.77 -21.53
C GLY A 93 17.85 -1.53 -22.29
N GLY A 94 18.36 -2.52 -23.01
CA GLY A 94 19.25 -2.22 -24.13
C GLY A 94 18.44 -1.47 -25.18
N ASN A 95 19.01 -0.41 -25.76
CA ASN A 95 18.40 0.24 -26.92
C ASN A 95 18.06 -0.85 -27.95
N PRO A 96 16.82 -0.95 -28.43
CA PRO A 96 16.51 -1.88 -29.50
C PRO A 96 17.40 -1.48 -30.68
N LYS A 97 18.38 -2.33 -31.01
CA LYS A 97 19.18 -2.23 -32.25
C LYS A 97 18.33 -2.56 -33.49
N GLY A 98 17.04 -2.23 -33.43
CA GLY A 98 16.02 -2.55 -34.40
C GLY A 98 15.76 -1.42 -35.38
N THR A 99 16.39 -0.25 -35.24
CA THR A 99 16.47 0.72 -36.35
C THR A 99 17.39 0.10 -37.39
N PRO A 100 16.88 -0.42 -38.52
CA PRO A 100 17.74 -0.99 -39.53
C PRO A 100 18.58 0.13 -40.10
N ASP A 101 19.89 -0.06 -40.14
CA ASP A 101 20.77 0.86 -40.85
C ASP A 101 20.31 0.88 -42.33
N PRO A 102 19.93 2.05 -42.88
CA PRO A 102 19.44 2.16 -44.25
C PRO A 102 20.53 1.83 -45.28
N GLU A 103 21.80 1.86 -44.89
CA GLU A 103 22.94 1.49 -45.74
C GLU A 103 23.29 0.00 -45.65
N ASP A 104 22.72 -0.74 -44.69
CA ASP A 104 22.93 -2.19 -44.59
C ASP A 104 22.30 -2.92 -45.79
N GLU A 105 23.12 -3.74 -46.44
CA GLU A 105 22.77 -4.53 -47.63
C GLU A 105 21.50 -5.39 -47.43
N ARG A 106 21.25 -5.89 -46.21
CA ARG A 106 20.04 -6.64 -45.89
C ARG A 106 18.82 -5.74 -45.90
N THR A 107 18.93 -4.54 -45.35
CA THR A 107 17.85 -3.54 -45.34
C THR A 107 17.55 -3.06 -46.75
N LYS A 108 18.59 -2.81 -47.57
CA LYS A 108 18.46 -2.38 -48.97
C LYS A 108 17.76 -3.43 -49.83
N LYS A 109 18.17 -4.70 -49.72
CA LYS A 109 17.52 -5.83 -50.42
C LYS A 109 16.08 -6.04 -49.97
N MET A 110 15.79 -5.89 -48.69
CA MET A 110 14.42 -5.99 -48.16
C MET A 110 13.53 -4.84 -48.65
N ARG A 111 14.05 -3.61 -48.72
CA ARG A 111 13.29 -2.44 -49.24
C ARG A 111 13.01 -2.58 -50.74
N ALA A 112 14.00 -2.99 -51.52
CA ALA A 112 13.83 -3.27 -52.95
C ALA A 112 12.84 -4.41 -53.21
N LEU A 113 12.90 -5.49 -52.41
CA LEU A 113 11.96 -6.61 -52.51
C LEU A 113 10.53 -6.20 -52.14
N MET A 114 10.36 -5.28 -51.20
CA MET A 114 9.04 -4.76 -50.80
C MET A 114 8.57 -3.57 -51.64
N GLY A 115 9.36 -3.10 -52.63
CA GLY A 115 9.01 -1.96 -53.48
C GLY A 115 8.86 -0.64 -52.72
N ILE A 116 9.57 -0.49 -51.59
CA ILE A 116 9.56 0.71 -50.73
C ILE A 116 10.83 1.53 -50.98
N ASP A 117 11.35 1.49 -52.20
CA ASP A 117 12.44 2.35 -52.61
C ASP A 117 11.89 3.77 -52.65
N THR A 118 12.24 4.58 -51.65
CA THR A 118 11.98 6.01 -51.66
C THR A 118 12.81 6.65 -52.77
N GLU A 119 12.29 6.63 -53.99
CA GLU A 119 12.63 7.63 -55.01
C GLU A 119 11.95 8.94 -54.59
N MET A 120 12.60 9.65 -53.66
CA MET A 120 12.52 11.11 -53.62
C MET A 120 13.94 11.64 -53.81
N GLU A 121 14.39 11.64 -55.06
CA GLU A 121 14.71 12.85 -55.84
C GLU A 121 15.00 12.49 -57.30
#